data_AF-A0A1E3Y9D2-F1
#
_entry.id   AF-A0A1E3Y9D2-F1
#
_cell.length_a   1.000
_cell.length_b   1.000
_cell.length_c   1.000
_cell.angle_alpha   90.00
_cell.angle_beta   90.00
_cell.angle_gamma   90.00
#
_symmetry.space_group_name_H-M   'P 1'
#
loop_
_entity.id
_entity.type
_entity.pdbx_description
1 polymer ?
#
loop_
_entity_poly.entity_id
_entity_poly.type
_entity_poly.pdbx_seq_one_letter_code
_entity_poly.pdbx_strand_id
1 'polypeptide(L)'
;MSAMSKAIDDPENPEWTAADFARARPGSELPEELRAFFPKTRGLQKAPTKIPVSIRLSPEVVDHFRATGPGWQSRIDEILKKAAGL
;
A
#
# COMPACT_ATOMS: atom_id res chain seq x y z
N MET A 1 -10.44 37.28 0.07
CA MET A 1 -10.71 36.53 -1.17
C MET A 1 -9.36 36.25 -1.80
N SER A 2 -8.92 34.99 -1.84
CA SER A 2 -7.61 34.62 -2.38
C SER A 2 -7.66 34.73 -3.90
N ALA A 3 -6.75 35.51 -4.50
CA ALA A 3 -6.66 35.66 -5.94
C ALA A 3 -6.32 34.30 -6.57
N MET A 4 -7.17 33.85 -7.50
CA MET A 4 -6.86 32.70 -8.36
C MET A 4 -5.61 33.05 -9.17
N SER A 5 -4.54 32.28 -8.99
CA SER A 5 -3.29 32.44 -9.74
C SER A 5 -3.57 32.33 -11.24
N LYS A 6 -3.19 33.36 -11.99
CA LYS A 6 -3.22 33.38 -13.45
C LYS A 6 -2.51 32.13 -13.99
N ALA A 7 -3.18 31.35 -14.85
CA ALA A 7 -2.53 30.30 -15.60
C ALA A 7 -1.37 30.93 -16.40
N ILE A 8 -0.15 30.49 -16.11
CA ILE A 8 1.04 30.92 -16.82
C ILE A 8 1.17 29.93 -17.97
N ASP A 9 0.75 30.32 -19.17
CA ASP A 9 1.12 29.59 -20.38
C ASP A 9 2.63 29.78 -20.56
N ASP A 10 3.41 28.82 -20.07
CA ASP A 10 4.86 28.79 -20.27
C ASP A 10 5.15 28.27 -21.68
N PRO A 11 5.69 29.09 -22.60
CA PRO A 11 5.97 28.65 -23.96
C PRO A 11 6.97 27.48 -24.01
N GLU A 12 7.80 27.29 -22.99
CA GLU A 12 8.76 26.19 -22.89
C GLU A 12 8.16 24.91 -22.24
N ASN A 13 6.95 25.01 -21.67
CA ASN A 13 6.25 23.89 -21.06
C ASN A 13 4.77 23.89 -21.49
N PRO A 14 4.49 23.56 -22.77
CA PRO A 14 3.14 23.52 -23.29
C PRO A 14 2.30 22.41 -22.61
N GLU A 15 0.99 22.56 -22.66
CA GLU A 15 0.07 21.53 -22.17
C GLU A 15 0.26 20.22 -22.95
N TRP A 16 0.21 19.10 -22.22
CA TRP A 16 0.31 17.78 -22.81
C TRP A 16 -0.94 17.45 -23.63
N THR A 17 -0.73 16.98 -24.85
CA THR A 17 -1.79 16.53 -25.76
C THR A 17 -2.04 15.03 -25.63
N ALA A 18 -3.13 14.53 -26.22
CA ALA A 18 -3.38 13.09 -26.31
C ALA A 18 -2.26 12.31 -27.05
N ALA A 19 -1.59 12.95 -28.01
CA ALA A 19 -0.46 12.36 -28.72
C ALA A 19 0.76 12.20 -27.79
N ASP A 20 0.95 13.12 -26.84
CA ASP A 20 2.00 13.03 -25.82
C ASP A 20 1.79 11.84 -24.89
N PHE A 21 0.55 11.61 -24.46
CA PHE A 21 0.21 10.41 -23.69
C PHE A 21 0.37 9.13 -24.50
N ALA A 22 0.00 9.14 -25.79
CA ALA A 22 0.13 7.96 -26.66
C ALA A 22 1.59 7.54 -26.88
N ARG A 23 2.53 8.51 -26.88
CA ARG A 23 3.98 8.26 -27.01
C ARG A 23 4.70 8.10 -25.67
N ALA A 24 4.01 8.26 -24.54
CA ALA A 24 4.61 8.15 -23.22
C ALA A 24 5.10 6.71 -22.96
N ARG A 25 6.27 6.59 -22.34
CA ARG A 25 6.89 5.31 -21.99
C ARG A 25 6.75 5.06 -20.49
N PRO A 26 6.54 3.80 -20.05
CA PRO A 26 6.43 3.49 -18.63
C PRO A 26 7.75 3.77 -17.92
N GLY A 27 7.68 4.19 -16.65
CA GLY A 27 8.86 4.46 -15.83
C GLY A 27 9.80 3.26 -15.63
N SER A 28 9.32 2.04 -15.95
CA SER A 28 10.15 0.84 -16.00
C SER A 28 11.21 0.87 -17.11
N GLU A 29 11.04 1.70 -18.13
CA GLU A 29 11.99 1.80 -19.24
C GLU A 29 13.07 2.89 -19.02
N LEU A 30 13.05 3.57 -17.87
CA LEU A 30 14.11 4.51 -17.49
C LEU A 30 15.43 3.76 -17.18
N PRO A 31 16.60 4.39 -17.44
CA PRO A 31 17.89 3.88 -16.98
C PRO A 31 17.89 3.58 -15.47
N GLU A 32 18.59 2.52 -15.07
CA GLU A 32 18.60 2.05 -13.67
C GLU A 32 19.06 3.13 -12.69
N GLU A 33 20.06 3.92 -13.08
CA GLU A 33 20.57 5.06 -12.29
C GLU A 33 19.46 6.06 -11.96
N LEU A 34 18.57 6.35 -12.93
CA LEU A 34 17.43 7.23 -12.72
C LEU A 34 16.31 6.55 -11.93
N ARG A 35 16.09 5.25 -12.16
CA ARG A 35 15.10 4.46 -11.41
C ARG A 35 15.42 4.36 -9.92
N ALA A 36 16.70 4.38 -9.55
CA ALA A 36 17.16 4.32 -8.17
C ALA A 36 16.76 5.55 -7.33
N PHE A 37 16.50 6.70 -7.96
CA PHE A 37 16.03 7.90 -7.26
C PHE A 37 14.55 7.85 -6.90
N PHE A 38 13.77 6.93 -7.49
CA PHE A 38 12.37 6.76 -7.13
C PHE A 38 12.25 5.99 -5.80
N PRO A 39 11.36 6.40 -4.89
CA PRO A 39 11.13 5.66 -3.67
C PRO A 39 10.67 4.24 -4.01
N LYS A 40 11.23 3.24 -3.33
CA LYS A 40 10.73 1.86 -3.36
C LYS A 40 9.40 1.80 -2.63
N THR A 41 8.34 2.32 -3.25
CA THR A 41 7.00 2.25 -2.71
C THR A 41 6.59 0.78 -2.74
N ARG A 42 6.29 0.22 -1.57
CA ARG A 42 5.67 -1.11 -1.49
C ARG A 42 4.42 -1.07 -2.37
N GLY A 43 4.41 -1.90 -3.41
CA GLY A 43 3.30 -1.96 -4.34
C GLY A 43 1.99 -2.27 -3.62
N LEU A 44 0.87 -1.98 -4.29
CA LEU A 44 -0.47 -2.33 -3.80
C LEU A 44 -0.46 -3.79 -3.34
N GLN A 45 -0.97 -4.04 -2.13
CA GLN A 45 -0.98 -5.39 -1.57
C GLN A 45 -1.90 -6.27 -2.43
N LYS A 46 -1.33 -7.04 -3.36
CA LYS A 46 -2.07 -7.76 -4.42
C LYS A 46 -3.03 -8.85 -3.92
N ALA A 47 -2.95 -9.23 -2.65
CA ALA A 47 -3.88 -10.16 -2.02
C ALA A 47 -4.13 -9.76 -0.55
N PRO A 48 -5.39 -9.63 -0.11
CA PRO A 48 -5.71 -9.63 1.31
C PRO A 48 -5.59 -11.06 1.83
N THR A 49 -4.50 -11.38 2.54
CA THR A 49 -4.29 -12.73 3.08
C THR A 49 -5.13 -13.05 4.31
N LYS A 50 -5.78 -12.04 4.93
CA LYS A 50 -6.59 -12.22 6.14
C LYS A 50 -7.92 -11.48 6.01
N ILE A 51 -9.02 -12.16 6.30
CA ILE A 51 -10.35 -11.56 6.36
C ILE A 51 -10.57 -11.02 7.78
N PRO A 52 -10.82 -9.72 7.97
CA PRO A 52 -11.14 -9.19 9.29
C PRO A 52 -12.51 -9.70 9.72
N VAL A 53 -12.52 -10.53 10.77
CA VAL A 53 -13.76 -11.04 11.38
C VAL A 53 -13.84 -10.57 12.84
N SER A 54 -15.05 -10.21 13.27
CA SER A 54 -15.33 -9.91 14.67
C SER A 54 -15.81 -11.19 15.36
N ILE A 55 -14.95 -11.79 16.19
CA ILE A 55 -15.27 -12.96 17.00
C ILE A 55 -15.21 -12.60 18.49
N ARG A 56 -16.06 -13.24 19.29
CA ARG A 56 -15.98 -13.14 20.75
C ARG A 56 -15.17 -14.31 21.28
N LEU A 57 -14.13 -14.00 22.03
CA LEU A 57 -13.30 -14.98 22.74
C LEU A 57 -13.47 -14.75 24.23
N SER A 58 -13.19 -15.78 25.03
CA SER A 58 -13.23 -15.63 26.48
C SER A 58 -12.10 -14.71 26.98
N PRO A 59 -12.31 -13.98 28.09
CA PRO A 59 -11.32 -13.03 28.60
C PRO A 59 -9.94 -13.67 28.84
N GLU A 60 -9.90 -14.87 29.39
CA GLU A 60 -8.67 -15.58 29.71
C GLU A 60 -7.83 -15.90 28.46
N VAL A 61 -8.48 -16.17 27.31
CA VAL A 61 -7.79 -16.38 26.03
C VAL A 61 -7.19 -15.07 25.54
N VAL A 62 -7.97 -13.98 25.57
CA VAL A 62 -7.51 -12.67 25.11
C VAL A 62 -6.34 -12.17 25.95
N ASP A 63 -6.43 -12.29 27.28
CA ASP A 63 -5.40 -11.84 28.22
C ASP A 63 -4.11 -12.64 28.05
N HIS A 64 -4.22 -13.97 27.93
CA HIS A 64 -3.08 -14.85 27.67
C HIS A 64 -2.32 -14.44 26.41
N PHE A 65 -3.02 -14.27 25.29
CA PHE A 65 -2.35 -13.92 24.03
C PHE A 65 -1.82 -12.48 24.06
N ARG A 66 -2.56 -11.50 24.61
CA ARG A 66 -2.08 -10.10 24.72
C ARG A 66 -0.79 -9.99 25.53
N ALA A 67 -0.63 -10.81 26.58
CA ALA A 67 0.59 -10.86 27.38
C ALA A 67 1.83 -11.29 26.57
N THR A 68 1.66 -11.96 25.42
CA THR A 68 2.77 -12.31 24.50
C THR A 68 3.32 -11.12 23.71
N GLY A 69 2.74 -9.94 23.86
CA GLY A 69 3.19 -8.70 23.22
C GLY A 69 2.77 -8.56 21.76
N PRO A 70 3.47 -7.70 20.99
CA PRO A 70 3.17 -7.47 19.58
C PRO A 70 3.07 -8.78 18.78
N GLY A 71 2.10 -8.84 17.87
CA GLY A 71 1.85 -10.04 17.06
C GLY A 71 0.97 -11.11 17.69
N TRP A 72 0.39 -10.86 18.88
CA TRP A 72 -0.51 -11.82 19.54
C TRP A 72 -1.70 -12.28 18.66
N GLN A 73 -2.25 -11.38 17.83
CA GLN A 73 -3.31 -11.71 16.88
C GLN A 73 -2.85 -12.70 15.80
N SER A 74 -1.58 -12.65 15.41
CA SER A 74 -1.02 -13.65 14.49
C SER A 74 -0.77 -14.96 15.21
N ARG A 75 -0.36 -14.95 16.49
CA ARG A 75 -0.20 -16.19 17.26
C ARG A 75 -1.52 -16.94 17.44
N ILE A 76 -2.61 -16.24 17.75
CA ILE A 76 -3.92 -16.90 17.87
C ILE A 76 -4.41 -17.45 16.53
N ASP A 77 -4.18 -16.74 15.43
CA ASP A 77 -4.47 -17.23 14.06
C ASP A 77 -3.72 -18.55 13.75
N GLU A 78 -2.44 -18.64 14.09
CA GLU A 78 -1.66 -19.88 13.90
C GLU A 78 -2.15 -21.04 14.78
N ILE A 79 -2.61 -20.77 16.00
CA ILE A 79 -3.20 -21.81 16.85
C ILE A 79 -4.54 -22.30 16.28
N LEU A 80 -5.37 -21.39 15.76
CA LEU A 80 -6.63 -21.75 15.13
C LEU A 80 -6.41 -22.61 13.87
N LYS A 81 -5.40 -22.29 13.05
CA LYS A 81 -5.02 -23.13 11.90
C LYS A 81 -4.61 -24.52 12.33
N LYS A 82 -3.69 -24.63 13.29
CA LYS A 82 -3.24 -25.93 13.82
C LYS A 82 -4.39 -26.76 14.39
N ALA A 83 -5.30 -26.14 15.14
CA ALA A 83 -6.46 -26.82 15.71
C ALA A 83 -7.45 -27.29 14.63
N ALA A 84 -7.57 -26.55 13.52
CA ALA A 84 -8.41 -26.91 12.38
C ALA A 84 -7.71 -27.87 11.38
N GLY A 85 -6.42 -28.14 11.54
CA GLY A 85 -5.62 -28.94 10.60
C GLY A 85 -5.25 -28.21 9.30
N LEU A 86 -5.12 -26.87 9.36
CA LEU A 86 -4.71 -25.99 8.26
C LEU A 86 -3.22 -25.64 8.30
#